data_AF-A0A3P6QTU6-F1
#
_entry.id   AF-A0A3P6QTU6-F1
#
_cell.length_a   1.000
_cell.length_b   1.000
_cell.length_c   1.000
_cell.angle_alpha   90.00
_cell.angle_beta   90.00
_cell.angle_gamma   90.00
#
_symmetry.space_group_name_H-M   'P 1'
#
loop_
_entity.id
_entity.type
_entity.pdbx_description
1 polymer ?
#
loop_
_entity_poly.entity_id
_entity_poly.type
_entity_poly.pdbx_seq_one_letter_code
_entity_poly.pdbx_strand_id
1 'polypeptide(L)'
;MNSTEFSEPPTHLFSDYVEMAYLAILVILGIPLNVFILLKLIKDMKYTQKDSVKAGFLLLKVHLNVSDILMLCIACGKLLWLTTYYWPGGDISCRVYFFLSMAALCISSNIVVCIALDRLRNVLYADQLHTGYKKV
;
A
#
# COMPACT_ATOMS: atom_id res chain seq x y z
N MET A 1 43.06 -6.34 -27.75
CA MET A 1 41.94 -6.53 -26.81
C MET A 1 41.76 -5.20 -26.10
N ASN A 2 40.77 -4.40 -26.53
CA ASN A 2 40.65 -2.98 -26.23
C ASN A 2 39.91 -2.78 -24.90
N SER A 3 40.56 -2.14 -23.94
CA SER A 3 40.11 -1.94 -22.56
C SER A 3 39.23 -0.69 -22.39
N THR A 4 38.19 -0.52 -23.21
CA THR A 4 37.31 0.68 -23.19
C THR A 4 35.83 0.40 -22.89
N GLU A 5 35.46 -0.78 -22.38
CA GLU A 5 34.05 -1.11 -22.06
C GLU A 5 33.79 -1.32 -20.58
N PHE A 6 34.23 -0.41 -19.71
CA PHE A 6 33.83 -0.48 -18.30
C PHE A 6 33.45 0.89 -17.74
N SER A 7 32.14 1.03 -17.49
CA SER A 7 31.49 2.04 -16.66
C SER A 7 31.15 3.39 -17.31
N GLU A 8 30.39 3.38 -18.41
CA GLU A 8 29.49 4.51 -18.63
C GLU A 8 28.39 4.48 -17.54
N PRO A 9 28.12 5.60 -16.85
CA PRO A 9 26.98 5.66 -15.94
C PRO A 9 25.71 5.37 -16.76
N PRO A 10 24.75 4.59 -16.23
CA PRO A 10 23.54 4.26 -16.97
C PRO A 10 22.88 5.55 -17.46
N THR A 11 22.81 5.72 -18.77
CA THR A 11 22.15 6.86 -19.40
C THR A 11 20.69 6.84 -18.97
N HIS A 12 20.21 7.94 -18.40
CA HIS A 12 18.81 8.10 -18.00
C HIS A 12 17.91 7.80 -19.19
N LEU A 13 17.18 6.70 -19.12
CA LEU A 13 16.20 6.35 -20.13
C LEU A 13 14.97 7.22 -19.88
N PHE A 14 14.21 7.54 -20.93
CA PHE A 14 12.91 8.21 -20.78
C PHE A 14 11.99 7.47 -19.79
N SER A 15 12.17 6.16 -19.65
CA SER A 15 11.49 5.31 -18.65
C SER A 15 11.74 5.76 -17.21
N ASP A 16 12.96 6.15 -16.85
CA ASP A 16 13.32 6.53 -15.47
C ASP A 16 12.66 7.85 -15.08
N TYR A 17 12.53 8.77 -16.05
CA TYR A 17 11.87 10.05 -15.85
C TYR A 17 10.35 9.88 -15.64
N VAL A 18 9.73 9.01 -16.44
CA VAL A 18 8.31 8.67 -16.29
C VAL A 18 8.07 7.96 -14.94
N GLU A 19 8.96 7.04 -14.56
CA GLU A 19 8.90 6.35 -13.26
C GLU A 19 9.02 7.34 -12.09
N MET A 20 9.99 8.25 -12.13
CA MET A 20 10.17 9.30 -11.13
C MET A 20 8.93 10.21 -11.04
N ALA A 21 8.38 10.66 -12.17
CA ALA A 21 7.18 11.50 -12.19
C ALA A 21 5.97 10.77 -11.58
N TYR A 22 5.76 9.51 -11.95
CA TYR A 22 4.67 8.70 -11.40
C TYR A 22 4.82 8.51 -9.88
N LEU A 23 6.00 8.13 -9.41
CA LEU A 23 6.26 7.96 -7.98
C LEU A 23 6.07 9.28 -7.22
N ALA A 24 6.51 10.41 -7.77
CA ALA A 24 6.37 11.72 -7.14
C ALA A 24 4.91 12.10 -6.95
N ILE A 25 4.08 11.91 -7.97
CA ILE A 25 2.64 12.17 -7.91
C ILE A 25 1.97 11.26 -6.87
N LEU A 26 2.31 9.97 -6.86
CA LEU A 26 1.79 9.02 -5.88
C LEU A 26 2.17 9.40 -4.45
N VAL A 27 3.39 9.85 -4.21
CA VAL A 27 3.86 10.26 -2.88
C VAL A 27 3.16 11.54 -2.42
N ILE A 28 3.09 12.56 -3.29
CA ILE A 28 2.51 13.86 -2.95
C ILE A 28 1.00 13.75 -2.68
N LEU A 29 0.28 12.95 -3.46
CA LEU A 29 -1.18 12.79 -3.29
C LEU A 29 -1.52 11.66 -2.31
N GLY A 30 -0.82 10.54 -2.41
CA GLY A 30 -1.11 9.34 -1.65
C GLY A 30 -0.85 9.50 -0.15
N ILE A 31 0.23 10.18 0.25
CA ILE A 31 0.52 10.39 1.68
C ILE A 31 -0.60 11.18 2.38
N PRO A 32 -0.99 12.39 1.93
CA PRO A 32 -2.03 13.15 2.63
C PRO A 32 -3.39 12.45 2.57
N LEU A 33 -3.74 11.80 1.47
CA LEU A 33 -5.00 11.07 1.34
C LEU A 33 -5.06 9.88 2.30
N ASN A 34 -4.02 9.03 2.33
CA ASN A 34 -3.98 7.86 3.19
C ASN A 34 -3.91 8.25 4.68
N VAL A 35 -3.14 9.29 5.03
CA VAL A 35 -3.10 9.81 6.41
C VAL A 35 -4.46 10.37 6.82
N PHE A 36 -5.12 11.16 5.98
CA PHE A 36 -6.45 11.71 6.28
C PHE A 36 -7.49 10.60 6.51
N ILE A 37 -7.50 9.60 5.63
CA ILE A 37 -8.38 8.43 5.75
C ILE A 37 -8.08 7.65 7.03
N LEU A 38 -6.80 7.51 7.42
CA LEU A 38 -6.40 6.80 8.64
C LEU A 38 -6.93 7.50 9.88
N LEU A 39 -6.74 8.82 9.96
CA LEU A 39 -7.20 9.63 11.08
C LEU A 39 -8.72 9.58 11.21
N LYS A 40 -9.43 9.65 10.08
CA LYS A 40 -10.88 9.51 10.04
C LYS A 40 -11.33 8.13 10.53
N LEU A 41 -10.71 7.06 10.03
CA LEU A 41 -10.99 5.67 10.44
C LEU A 41 -10.75 5.45 11.94
N ILE A 42 -9.61 5.90 12.48
CA ILE A 42 -9.30 5.77 13.92
C ILE A 42 -10.34 6.51 14.77
N LYS A 43 -10.75 7.71 14.33
CA LYS A 43 -11.79 8.49 15.02
C LYS A 43 -13.13 7.75 15.02
N ASP A 44 -13.50 7.18 13.87
CA ASP A 44 -14.75 6.42 13.70
C ASP A 44 -14.71 5.09 14.47
N MET A 45 -13.55 4.41 14.57
CA MET A 45 -13.35 3.23 15.41
C MET A 45 -13.65 3.52 16.87
N LYS A 46 -13.10 4.62 17.39
CA LYS A 46 -13.23 4.99 18.79
C LYS A 46 -14.70 5.26 19.16
N TYR A 47 -15.51 5.71 18.19
CA TYR A 47 -16.93 5.99 18.38
C TYR A 47 -17.83 4.76 18.14
N THR A 48 -17.41 3.82 17.28
CA THR A 48 -18.22 2.68 16.78
C THR A 48 -17.92 1.34 17.48
N GLN A 49 -17.21 1.35 18.62
CA GLN A 49 -16.85 0.15 19.40
C GLN A 49 -18.04 -0.75 19.85
N LYS A 50 -19.30 -0.36 19.62
CA LYS A 50 -20.48 -1.13 20.03
C LYS A 50 -20.97 -2.15 18.99
N ASP A 51 -20.46 -2.12 17.76
CA ASP A 51 -21.04 -2.90 16.64
C ASP A 51 -20.01 -3.88 16.05
N SER A 52 -20.06 -5.13 16.51
CA SER A 52 -19.04 -6.17 16.26
C SER A 52 -18.79 -6.48 14.78
N VAL A 53 -19.84 -6.36 13.95
CA VAL A 53 -19.77 -6.61 12.50
C VAL A 53 -19.03 -5.48 11.78
N LYS A 54 -19.25 -4.23 12.20
CA LYS A 54 -18.56 -3.05 11.65
C LYS A 54 -17.08 -3.03 12.05
N ALA A 55 -16.76 -3.55 13.23
CA ALA A 55 -15.38 -3.62 13.71
C ALA A 55 -14.46 -4.45 12.80
N GLY A 56 -14.94 -5.58 12.27
CA GLY A 56 -14.15 -6.41 11.35
C GLY A 56 -13.84 -5.72 10.01
N PHE A 57 -14.85 -5.10 9.40
CA PHE A 57 -14.67 -4.33 8.16
C PHE A 57 -13.78 -3.11 8.35
N LEU A 58 -13.88 -2.45 9.51
CA LEU A 58 -13.04 -1.30 9.84
C LEU A 58 -11.59 -1.75 10.03
N LEU A 59 -11.35 -2.86 10.73
CA LEU A 59 -10.02 -3.44 10.89
C LEU A 59 -9.39 -3.76 9.53
N LEU A 60 -10.14 -4.35 8.60
CA LEU A 60 -9.70 -4.55 7.21
C LEU A 60 -9.27 -3.24 6.52
N LYS A 61 -10.07 -2.18 6.64
CA LYS A 61 -9.74 -0.85 6.09
C LYS A 61 -8.49 -0.24 6.71
N VAL A 62 -8.25 -0.46 8.00
CA VAL A 62 -7.03 -0.01 8.66
C VAL A 62 -5.82 -0.77 8.13
N HIS A 63 -5.89 -2.09 7.99
CA HIS A 63 -4.81 -2.88 7.41
C HIS A 63 -4.51 -2.47 5.96
N LEU A 64 -5.53 -2.19 5.15
CA LEU A 64 -5.38 -1.65 3.79
C LEU A 64 -4.56 -0.37 3.81
N ASN A 65 -5.00 0.61 4.61
CA ASN A 65 -4.38 1.91 4.67
C ASN A 65 -2.94 1.87 5.23
N VAL A 66 -2.66 0.96 6.17
CA VAL A 66 -1.30 0.69 6.65
C VAL A 66 -0.41 0.12 5.53
N SER A 67 -0.94 -0.77 4.70
CA SER A 67 -0.23 -1.30 3.53
C SER A 67 0.07 -0.22 2.49
N ASP A 68 -0.87 0.69 2.26
CA ASP A 68 -0.68 1.80 1.32
C ASP A 68 0.37 2.79 1.84
N ILE A 69 0.37 3.11 3.13
CA ILE A 69 1.43 3.93 3.75
C ILE A 69 2.79 3.26 3.61
N LEU A 70 2.85 1.93 3.77
CA LEU A 70 4.08 1.17 3.59
C LEU A 70 4.57 1.20 2.13
N MET A 71 3.67 1.03 1.16
CA MET A 71 3.98 1.18 -0.27
C MET A 71 4.46 2.60 -0.60
N LEU A 72 3.84 3.63 -0.02
CA LEU A 72 4.29 5.02 -0.18
C LEU A 72 5.66 5.27 0.44
N CYS A 73 5.98 4.63 1.57
CA CYS A 73 7.30 4.70 2.18
C CYS A 73 8.39 4.12 1.26
N ILE A 74 8.09 3.01 0.59
CA ILE A 74 8.96 2.41 -0.43
C ILE A 74 9.07 3.33 -1.65
N ALA A 75 7.97 3.90 -2.13
CA ALA A 75 7.96 4.84 -3.25
C ALA A 75 8.83 6.08 -2.95
N CYS A 76 8.78 6.61 -1.71
CA CYS A 76 9.68 7.67 -1.25
C CYS A 76 11.15 7.25 -1.28
N GLY A 77 11.49 6.05 -0.78
CA GLY A 77 12.87 5.55 -0.80
C GLY A 77 13.41 5.39 -2.22
N LYS A 78 12.57 4.90 -3.14
CA LYS A 78 12.90 4.74 -4.55
C LYS A 78 13.05 6.10 -5.25
N LEU A 79 12.17 7.07 -4.97
CA LEU A 79 12.32 8.46 -5.43
C LEU A 79 13.62 9.10 -4.94
N LEU A 80 13.94 8.96 -3.66
CA LEU A 80 15.17 9.50 -3.09
C LEU A 80 16.39 8.89 -3.78
N TRP A 81 16.40 7.58 -4.02
CA TRP A 81 17.47 6.92 -4.77
C TRP A 81 17.59 7.45 -6.21
N LEU A 82 16.47 7.61 -6.93
CA LEU A 82 16.41 8.16 -8.28
C LEU A 82 16.82 9.64 -8.35
N THR A 83 16.58 10.42 -7.29
CA THR A 83 16.86 11.88 -7.28
C THR A 83 18.30 12.16 -6.87
N THR A 84 18.80 11.42 -5.89
CA THR A 84 20.05 11.73 -5.20
C THR A 84 21.23 10.91 -5.72
N TYR A 85 21.00 9.78 -6.42
CA TYR A 85 22.05 8.86 -6.93
C TYR A 85 23.04 8.33 -5.88
N TYR A 86 22.86 8.71 -4.61
CA TYR A 86 23.53 8.18 -3.44
C TYR A 86 22.48 7.89 -2.37
N TRP A 87 22.71 6.87 -1.54
CA TRP A 87 21.81 6.55 -0.43
C TRP A 87 22.29 7.24 0.85
N PRO A 88 21.65 8.34 1.31
CA PRO A 88 22.07 9.04 2.52
C PRO A 88 21.86 8.22 3.80
N GLY A 89 21.05 7.17 3.76
CA GLY A 89 20.58 6.45 4.95
C GLY A 89 21.50 5.35 5.48
N GLY A 90 22.69 5.16 4.90
CA GLY A 90 23.61 4.07 5.25
C GLY A 90 23.04 2.65 5.06
N ASP A 91 23.78 1.63 5.51
CA ASP A 91 23.43 0.20 5.35
C ASP A 91 22.12 -0.21 6.02
N ILE A 92 21.84 0.34 7.22
CA ILE A 92 20.66 -0.03 8.00
C ILE A 92 19.39 0.37 7.24
N SER A 93 19.33 1.60 6.72
CA SER A 93 18.14 2.07 5.99
C SER A 93 17.92 1.28 4.70
N CYS A 94 18.99 0.85 4.02
CA CYS A 94 18.89 0.00 2.84
C CYS A 94 18.30 -1.38 3.17
N ARG A 95 18.77 -2.00 4.26
CA ARG A 95 18.24 -3.29 4.75
C ARG A 95 16.78 -3.20 5.15
N VAL A 96 16.43 -2.13 5.87
CA VAL A 96 15.05 -1.86 6.28
C VAL A 96 14.17 -1.66 5.05
N TYR A 97 14.62 -0.89 4.06
CA TYR A 97 13.89 -0.69 2.80
C TYR A 97 13.58 -2.02 2.10
N PHE A 98 14.57 -2.91 1.97
CA PHE A 98 14.36 -4.21 1.34
C PHE A 98 13.39 -5.10 2.12
N PHE A 99 13.50 -5.10 3.45
CA PHE A 99 12.57 -5.81 4.32
C PHE A 99 11.14 -5.28 4.20
N LEU A 100 10.97 -3.95 4.25
CA LEU A 100 9.67 -3.30 4.10
C LEU A 100 9.06 -3.58 2.71
N SER A 101 9.88 -3.65 1.66
CA SER A 101 9.43 -4.01 0.31
C SER A 101 8.79 -5.40 0.26
N MET A 102 9.41 -6.39 0.91
CA MET A 102 8.85 -7.74 0.97
C MET A 102 7.61 -7.79 1.86
N ALA A 103 7.64 -7.11 3.00
CA ALA A 103 6.50 -7.02 3.89
C ALA A 103 5.27 -6.37 3.19
N ALA A 104 5.48 -5.31 2.41
CA ALA A 104 4.41 -4.64 1.66
C ALA A 104 3.73 -5.55 0.64
N LEU A 105 4.50 -6.39 -0.06
CA LEU A 105 3.96 -7.35 -1.02
C LEU A 105 3.12 -8.43 -0.31
N CYS A 106 3.59 -8.91 0.84
CA CYS A 106 2.85 -9.89 1.63
C CYS A 106 1.57 -9.28 2.20
N ILE A 107 1.63 -8.06 2.75
CA ILE A 107 0.45 -7.42 3.34
C ILE A 107 -0.57 -7.09 2.25
N SER A 108 -0.16 -6.51 1.11
CA SER A 108 -1.06 -6.16 0.01
C SER A 108 -1.80 -7.37 -0.55
N SER A 109 -1.11 -8.50 -0.77
CA SER A 109 -1.75 -9.73 -1.25
C SER A 109 -2.76 -10.30 -0.24
N ASN A 110 -2.43 -10.29 1.05
CA ASN A 110 -3.35 -10.72 2.11
C ASN A 110 -4.61 -9.84 2.19
N ILE A 111 -4.49 -8.53 1.98
CA ILE A 111 -5.66 -7.63 1.99
C ILE A 111 -6.61 -7.92 0.83
N VAL A 112 -6.09 -8.20 -0.37
CA VAL A 112 -6.92 -8.57 -1.53
C VAL A 112 -7.77 -9.79 -1.22
N VAL A 113 -7.20 -10.81 -0.57
CA VAL A 113 -7.94 -12.00 -0.12
C VAL A 113 -9.04 -11.62 0.87
N CYS A 114 -8.74 -10.79 1.85
CA CYS A 114 -9.72 -10.37 2.83
C CYS A 114 -10.87 -9.52 2.22
N ILE A 115 -10.58 -8.69 1.21
CA ILE A 115 -11.61 -7.97 0.43
C ILE A 115 -12.51 -8.94 -0.33
N ALA A 116 -11.93 -9.99 -0.94
CA ALA A 116 -12.71 -11.02 -1.62
C ALA A 116 -13.63 -11.77 -0.66
N LEU A 117 -13.14 -12.12 0.53
CA LEU A 117 -13.94 -12.74 1.58
C LEU A 117 -15.06 -11.84 2.10
N ASP A 118 -14.80 -10.54 2.24
CA ASP A 118 -15.82 -9.55 2.61
C ASP A 118 -16.97 -9.52 1.59
N ARG A 119 -16.64 -9.47 0.28
CA ARG A 119 -17.65 -9.52 -0.79
C ARG A 119 -18.43 -10.83 -0.79
N LEU A 120 -17.75 -11.96 -0.59
CA LEU A 120 -18.41 -13.27 -0.52
C LEU A 120 -19.40 -13.32 0.65
N ARG A 121 -18.99 -12.86 1.83
CA ARG A 121 -19.88 -12.79 3.00
C ARG A 121 -21.09 -11.91 2.73
N ASN A 122 -20.88 -10.73 2.15
CA ASN A 122 -21.98 -9.81 1.85
C ASN A 122 -23.00 -10.43 0.88
N VAL A 123 -22.54 -11.16 -0.15
CA VAL A 123 -23.41 -11.90 -1.07
C VAL A 123 -24.15 -13.04 -0.37
N LEU A 124 -23.47 -13.83 0.48
CA LEU A 124 -24.12 -14.90 1.24
C LEU A 124 -25.19 -14.38 2.20
N TYR A 125 -24.92 -13.27 2.90
CA TYR A 125 -25.91 -12.62 3.76
C TYR A 125 -27.11 -12.10 2.96
N ALA A 126 -26.88 -11.54 1.76
CA ALA A 126 -27.96 -11.12 0.87
C ALA A 126 -28.82 -12.31 0.38
N ASP A 127 -28.20 -13.43 0.03
CA ASP A 127 -28.91 -14.65 -0.39
C ASP A 127 -29.73 -15.28 0.75
N GLN A 128 -29.19 -15.29 1.97
CA GLN A 128 -29.91 -15.74 3.16
C GLN A 128 -31.18 -14.92 3.43
N LEU A 129 -31.13 -13.60 3.23
CA LEU A 129 -32.30 -12.73 3.35
C LEU A 129 -33.35 -13.02 2.27
N HIS A 130 -32.90 -13.25 1.03
CA HIS A 130 -33.81 -13.55 -0.09
C HIS A 130 -34.49 -14.92 0.07
N THR A 131 -33.73 -15.93 0.53
CA THR A 131 -34.26 -17.26 0.84
C THR A 131 -35.15 -17.25 2.08
N GLY A 132 -34.85 -16.40 3.08
CA GLY A 132 -35.69 -16.18 4.26
C GLY A 132 -37.05 -15.55 3.91
N TYR A 133 -37.08 -14.59 3.00
CA TYR A 133 -38.32 -13.99 2.49
C TYR A 133 -39.20 -15.00 1.75
N LYS A 134 -38.59 -15.93 0.98
CA LYS A 134 -39.32 -16.95 0.21
C LYS A 134 -39.97 -18.04 1.07
N LYS A 135 -39.67 -18.09 2.37
CA LYS A 135 -40.20 -19.07 3.33
C LYS A 135 -41.40 -18.56 4.15
N VAL A 136 -41.78 -17.30 3.99
CA VAL A 136 -42.97 -16.68 4.61
C VAL A 136 -44.08 -16.56 3.57
#